data_AF-A0A835IKV2-F1
#
_entry.id   AF-A0A835IKV2-F1
#
_cell.length_a   1.000
_cell.length_b   1.000
_cell.length_c   1.000
_cell.angle_alpha   90.00
_cell.angle_beta   90.00
_cell.angle_gamma   90.00
#
_symmetry.space_group_name_H-M   'P 1'
#
loop_
_entity.id
_entity.type
_entity.pdbx_description
1 polymer ?
#
loop_
_entity_poly.entity_id
_entity_poly.type
_entity_poly.pdbx_seq_one_letter_code
_entity_poly.pdbx_strand_id
1 'polypeptide(L)'
;MITTNKTYLLDACDYWGSCNGLLCIGDKQNRQSLWNPSTREYKILPNNGPILADPYYNTFMSCIYSLRYDRWRRIKNLNYEVPNGQKGVLVNGSLHWMVSTQCSTARTASCNTLIAFDFTSEKFREVGREDYNLDGLVSTP
;
A
#
# COMPACT_ATOMS: atom_id res chain seq x y z
N MET A 1 15.56 18.48 -29.29
CA MET A 1 16.53 18.05 -28.26
C MET A 1 16.72 19.20 -27.29
N ILE A 2 16.13 19.12 -26.10
CA ILE A 2 16.44 20.01 -24.99
C ILE A 2 17.03 19.11 -23.91
N THR A 3 18.34 19.25 -23.72
CA THR A 3 19.11 18.63 -22.66
C THR A 3 18.92 19.43 -21.38
N THR A 4 18.49 18.78 -20.31
CA THR A 4 18.78 19.24 -18.95
C THR A 4 19.34 18.06 -18.16
N ASN A 5 20.66 17.92 -18.21
CA ASN A 5 21.44 17.17 -17.23
C ASN A 5 21.39 17.92 -15.90
N LYS A 6 20.45 17.53 -15.04
CA LYS A 6 20.61 17.71 -13.59
C LYS A 6 20.48 16.34 -12.95
N THR A 7 21.61 15.65 -12.86
CA THR A 7 21.75 14.45 -12.04
C THR A 7 21.80 14.90 -10.59
N TYR A 8 20.64 14.94 -9.93
CA TYR A 8 20.62 14.98 -8.48
C TYR A 8 21.03 13.58 -8.01
N LEU A 9 22.09 13.48 -7.22
CA LEU A 9 22.39 12.27 -6.47
C LEU A 9 21.18 12.01 -5.56
N LEU A 10 20.26 11.16 -5.99
CA LEU A 10 19.17 10.68 -5.15
C LEU A 10 19.86 9.81 -4.09
N ASP A 11 20.12 10.37 -2.90
CA ASP A 11 20.22 9.52 -1.72
C ASP A 11 18.91 8.71 -1.71
N ALA A 12 19.03 7.38 -1.80
CA ALA A 12 17.96 6.52 -2.31
C ALA A 12 16.63 6.77 -1.58
N CYS A 13 15.70 7.45 -2.26
CA CYS A 13 14.32 7.55 -1.83
C CYS A 13 13.58 6.29 -2.28
N ASP A 14 12.95 5.59 -1.36
CA ASP A 14 12.05 4.50 -1.69
C ASP A 14 10.68 5.06 -2.06
N TYR A 15 10.19 4.67 -3.23
CA TYR A 15 8.82 4.95 -3.66
C TYR A 15 7.86 3.98 -2.96
N TRP A 16 6.87 4.45 -2.20
CA TRP A 16 5.93 3.59 -1.48
C TRP A 16 4.62 3.36 -2.23
N GLY A 17 4.19 4.34 -3.03
CA GLY A 17 2.95 4.25 -3.81
C GLY A 17 2.43 5.61 -4.26
N SER A 18 1.32 5.61 -4.97
CA SER A 18 0.64 6.82 -5.41
C SER A 18 -0.88 6.71 -5.26
N CYS A 19 -1.53 7.85 -5.06
CA CYS A 19 -2.98 7.96 -4.93
C CYS A 19 -3.42 9.34 -5.43
N ASN A 20 -4.33 9.39 -6.40
CA ASN A 20 -4.92 10.64 -6.92
C ASN A 20 -3.87 11.73 -7.26
N GLY A 21 -2.75 11.32 -7.86
CA GLY A 21 -1.66 12.23 -8.23
C GLY A 21 -0.71 12.61 -7.08
N LEU A 22 -0.95 12.17 -5.84
CA LEU A 22 0.00 12.28 -4.73
C LEU A 22 0.93 11.07 -4.71
N LEU A 23 2.22 11.29 -4.47
CA LEU A 23 3.23 10.26 -4.29
C LEU A 23 3.59 10.12 -2.81
N CYS A 24 3.67 8.89 -2.32
CA CYS A 24 4.26 8.58 -1.02
C CYS A 24 5.71 8.15 -1.23
N ILE A 25 6.64 8.87 -0.60
CA ILE A 25 8.09 8.69 -0.75
C ILE A 25 8.70 8.60 0.63
N GLY A 26 9.60 7.64 0.83
CA GLY A 26 10.38 7.48 2.06
C GLY A 26 11.87 7.61 1.79
N ASP A 27 12.64 7.96 2.82
CA ASP A 27 14.10 7.91 2.76
C ASP A 27 14.68 6.76 3.59
N LYS A 28 16.01 6.62 3.55
CA LYS A 28 16.75 5.61 4.33
C LYS A 28 16.59 5.73 5.84
N GLN A 29 16.14 6.88 6.34
CA GLN A 29 15.84 7.10 7.75
C GLN A 29 14.37 6.78 8.09
N ASN A 30 13.65 6.11 7.19
CA ASN A 30 12.23 5.78 7.30
C ASN A 30 11.30 7.01 7.44
N ARG A 31 11.78 8.21 7.10
CA ARG A 31 10.92 9.40 7.09
C ARG A 31 10.00 9.31 5.88
N GLN A 32 8.71 9.31 6.12
CA GLN A 32 7.70 9.25 5.07
C GLN A 32 7.25 10.66 4.70
N SER A 33 6.97 10.89 3.42
CA SER A 33 6.48 12.16 2.91
C SER A 33 5.44 11.95 1.82
N LEU A 34 4.48 12.86 1.77
CA LEU A 34 3.53 12.97 0.67
C LEU A 34 3.97 14.12 -0.22
N TRP A 35 4.15 13.86 -1.51
CA TRP A 35 4.54 14.83 -2.49
C TRP A 35 3.45 14.97 -3.56
N ASN A 36 3.10 16.21 -3.90
CA ASN A 36 2.25 16.53 -5.04
C ASN A 36 3.14 17.02 -6.19
N PRO A 37 3.39 16.20 -7.24
CA PRO A 37 4.24 16.61 -8.36
C PRO A 37 3.66 17.77 -9.18
N SER A 38 2.33 17.94 -9.18
CA SER A 38 1.63 18.96 -9.96
C SER A 38 1.76 20.35 -9.34
N THR A 39 1.76 20.44 -8.00
CA THR A 39 1.95 21.71 -7.28
C THR A 39 3.38 21.91 -6.78
N ARG A 40 4.21 20.86 -6.81
CA ARG A 40 5.57 20.79 -6.23
C ARG A 40 5.62 20.97 -4.72
N GLU A 41 4.48 20.85 -4.04
CA GLU A 41 4.41 20.90 -2.58
C GLU A 41 4.60 19.50 -1.99
N TYR A 42 5.20 19.43 -0.80
CA TYR A 42 5.36 18.20 -0.06
C TYR A 42 5.05 18.40 1.43
N LYS A 43 4.65 17.31 2.08
CA LYS A 43 4.45 17.24 3.52
C LYS A 43 5.22 16.05 4.08
N ILE A 44 6.13 16.31 5.01
CA ILE A 44 6.78 15.26 5.79
C ILE A 44 5.77 14.74 6.82
N LEU A 45 5.58 13.42 6.85
CA LEU A 45 4.72 12.78 7.82
C LEU A 45 5.48 12.61 9.14
N PRO A 46 4.81 12.76 10.29
CA PRO A 46 5.45 12.53 11.58
C PRO A 46 5.97 11.08 11.65
N ASN A 47 7.20 10.91 12.16
CA ASN A 47 7.86 9.61 12.31
C ASN A 47 7.18 8.68 13.32
N ASN A 48 6.15 9.19 14.00
CA ASN A 48 5.44 8.54 15.09
C ASN A 48 4.26 7.71 14.57
N GLY A 49 4.53 6.82 13.59
CA GLY A 49 3.67 5.65 13.45
C GLY A 49 3.58 4.96 14.82
N PRO A 50 2.42 4.43 15.24
CA PRO A 50 2.23 3.91 16.58
C PRO A 50 3.29 2.83 16.84
N ILE A 51 4.23 3.16 17.72
CA ILE A 51 5.19 2.31 18.42
C ILE A 51 5.58 1.09 17.57
N LEU A 52 6.59 1.31 16.71
CA LEU A 52 7.25 0.28 15.92
C LEU A 52 7.57 -0.93 16.81
N ALA A 53 7.02 -2.08 16.42
CA ALA A 53 7.13 -3.38 17.07
C ALA A 53 6.50 -3.45 18.48
N ASP A 54 5.38 -4.16 18.58
CA ASP A 54 5.10 -4.88 19.81
C ASP A 54 6.24 -5.92 19.93
N PRO A 55 7.13 -5.85 20.93
CA PRO A 55 8.24 -6.78 21.03
C PRO A 55 7.77 -8.23 21.24
N TYR A 56 6.49 -8.45 21.56
CA TYR A 56 5.91 -9.78 21.75
C TYR A 56 5.27 -10.37 20.49
N TYR A 57 4.92 -9.56 19.48
CA TYR A 57 4.24 -10.04 18.28
C TYR A 57 4.96 -9.59 17.02
N ASN A 58 5.41 -10.55 16.21
CA ASN A 58 5.89 -10.34 14.83
C ASN A 58 4.75 -9.90 13.87
N THR A 59 3.68 -9.29 14.40
CA THR A 59 2.50 -8.88 13.66
C THR A 59 2.70 -7.46 13.13
N PHE A 60 2.72 -7.33 11.81
CA PHE A 60 2.77 -6.03 11.13
C PHE A 60 1.64 -5.12 11.65
N MET A 61 2.00 -4.00 12.29
CA MET A 61 1.02 -3.02 12.75
C MET A 61 0.41 -2.29 11.55
N SER A 62 -0.90 -2.45 11.37
CA SER A 62 -1.63 -1.77 10.31
C SER A 62 -2.05 -0.37 10.78
N CYS A 63 -1.59 0.68 10.09
CA CYS A 63 -1.80 2.07 10.49
C CYS A 63 -2.28 2.92 9.32
N ILE A 64 -3.15 3.89 9.60
CA ILE A 64 -3.60 4.89 8.63
C ILE A 64 -3.22 6.26 9.13
N TYR A 65 -2.59 7.04 8.25
CA TYR A 65 -2.37 8.46 8.49
C TYR A 65 -3.56 9.26 7.95
N SER A 66 -4.16 10.08 8.82
CA SER A 66 -5.20 11.02 8.41
C SER A 66 -4.60 12.39 8.16
N LEU A 67 -4.67 12.87 6.91
CA LEU A 67 -4.27 14.23 6.56
C LEU A 67 -5.11 15.28 7.29
N ARG A 68 -6.42 15.02 7.44
CA ARG A 68 -7.36 15.91 8.13
C ARG A 68 -7.00 16.16 9.58
N TYR A 69 -6.53 15.12 10.28
CA TYR A 69 -6.21 15.17 11.71
C TYR A 69 -4.71 15.19 12.00
N ASP A 70 -3.88 15.21 10.96
CA ASP A 70 -2.42 15.21 11.03
C ASP A 70 -1.84 14.15 11.98
N ARG A 71 -2.40 12.93 11.94
CA ARG A 71 -2.01 11.87 12.88
C ARG A 71 -2.15 10.48 12.31
N TRP A 72 -1.26 9.61 12.78
CA TRP A 72 -1.40 8.17 12.64
C TRP A 72 -2.46 7.65 13.60
N ARG A 73 -3.24 6.66 13.14
CA ARG A 73 -4.06 5.82 14.01
C ARG A 73 -3.90 4.36 13.62
N ARG A 74 -4.02 3.48 14.61
CA ARG A 74 -4.06 2.04 14.41
C ARG A 74 -5.39 1.64 13.80
N ILE A 75 -5.34 0.72 12.85
CA ILE A 75 -6.51 -0.04 12.39
C ILE A 75 -6.38 -1.48 12.89
N LYS A 76 -7.46 -2.25 12.74
CA LYS A 76 -7.41 -3.68 13.03
C LYS A 76 -6.30 -4.32 12.20
N ASN A 77 -5.48 -5.17 12.82
CA ASN A 77 -4.42 -5.86 12.10
C ASN A 77 -5.03 -6.83 11.07
N LEU A 78 -4.33 -6.96 9.95
CA LEU A 78 -4.51 -8.08 9.04
C LEU A 78 -4.20 -9.38 9.77
N ASN A 79 -5.05 -10.38 9.58
CA ASN A 79 -4.77 -11.76 9.97
C ASN A 79 -3.93 -12.50 8.89
N TYR A 80 -3.44 -11.76 7.89
CA TYR A 80 -2.67 -12.30 6.76
C TYR A 80 -1.24 -11.75 6.82
N GLU A 81 -0.27 -12.63 6.61
CA GLU A 81 1.11 -12.22 6.40
C GLU A 81 1.22 -11.58 5.01
N VAL A 82 1.51 -10.28 4.99
CA VAL A 82 1.88 -9.60 3.74
C VAL A 82 3.37 -9.84 3.53
N PRO A 83 3.79 -10.50 2.44
CA PRO A 83 5.21 -10.69 2.16
C PRO A 83 5.93 -9.33 2.12
N ASN A 84 7.11 -9.26 2.75
CA ASN A 84 7.91 -8.03 2.80
C ASN A 84 8.13 -7.46 1.39
N GLY A 85 7.93 -6.15 1.25
CA GLY A 85 8.24 -5.41 0.02
C GLY A 85 7.13 -5.37 -1.03
N GLN A 86 5.97 -6.01 -0.80
CA GLN A 86 4.82 -5.83 -1.71
C GLN A 86 4.20 -4.43 -1.54
N LYS A 87 3.99 -3.74 -2.68
CA LYS A 87 3.33 -2.43 -2.74
C LYS A 87 1.88 -2.61 -3.18
N GLY A 88 0.96 -2.01 -2.43
CA GLY A 88 -0.46 -2.05 -2.77
C GLY A 88 -0.82 -1.07 -3.88
N VAL A 89 -1.92 -1.36 -4.60
CA VAL A 89 -2.50 -0.53 -5.65
C VAL A 89 -3.87 -0.05 -5.22
N LEU A 90 -4.10 1.28 -5.23
CA LEU A 90 -5.40 1.85 -4.93
C LEU A 90 -6.29 1.82 -6.19
N VAL A 91 -7.40 1.09 -6.13
CA VAL A 91 -8.39 1.00 -7.22
C VAL A 91 -9.78 1.02 -6.61
N ASN A 92 -10.70 1.80 -7.20
CA ASN A 92 -12.11 1.88 -6.77
C ASN A 92 -12.28 2.14 -5.26
N GLY A 93 -11.46 3.04 -4.70
CA GLY A 93 -11.53 3.40 -3.28
C GLY A 93 -11.01 2.34 -2.30
N SER A 94 -10.42 1.25 -2.79
CA SER A 94 -9.82 0.19 -1.98
C SER A 94 -8.35 -0.04 -2.33
N LEU A 95 -7.50 -0.21 -1.33
CA LEU A 95 -6.08 -0.56 -1.51
C LEU A 95 -5.97 -2.07 -1.65
N HIS A 96 -5.37 -2.54 -2.74
CA HIS A 96 -5.28 -3.95 -3.09
C HIS A 96 -3.82 -4.43 -3.06
N TRP A 97 -3.56 -5.61 -2.51
CA TRP A 97 -2.25 -6.27 -2.57
C TRP A 97 -2.41 -7.78 -2.60
N MET A 98 -1.40 -8.46 -3.13
CA MET A 98 -1.36 -9.93 -3.09
C MET A 98 -0.76 -10.38 -1.77
N VAL A 99 -1.36 -11.38 -1.14
CA VAL A 99 -0.80 -12.08 0.03
C VAL A 99 -0.60 -13.54 -0.32
N SER A 100 0.41 -14.16 0.29
CA SER A 100 0.57 -15.61 0.22
C SER A 100 -0.20 -16.22 1.39
N THR A 101 -1.24 -16.99 1.09
CA THR A 101 -1.99 -17.77 2.08
C THR A 101 -1.62 -19.25 1.98
N GLN A 102 -1.73 -19.99 3.08
CA GLN A 102 -1.55 -21.44 3.05
C GLN A 102 -2.77 -22.08 2.38
N CYS A 103 -2.56 -22.98 1.41
CA CYS A 103 -3.65 -23.76 0.82
C CYS A 103 -4.28 -24.66 1.86
N SER A 104 -5.61 -24.63 1.94
CA SER A 104 -6.41 -25.51 2.81
C SER A 104 -6.33 -27.00 2.44
N THR A 105 -5.94 -27.32 1.21
CA THR A 105 -5.95 -28.70 0.66
C THR A 105 -4.59 -29.42 0.70
N ALA A 106 -3.48 -28.71 0.85
CA ALA A 106 -2.14 -29.31 0.96
C ALA A 106 -1.23 -28.44 1.83
N ARG A 107 -0.73 -29.02 2.94
CA ARG A 107 0.13 -28.34 3.95
C ARG A 107 1.41 -27.68 3.40
N THR A 108 1.75 -27.94 2.15
CA THR A 108 2.97 -27.44 1.48
C THR A 108 2.70 -26.49 0.30
N ALA A 109 1.43 -26.25 -0.07
CA ALA A 109 1.10 -25.35 -1.16
C ALA A 109 0.73 -23.96 -0.63
N SER A 110 1.34 -22.91 -1.16
CA SER A 110 0.90 -21.53 -0.97
C SER A 110 0.00 -21.10 -2.13
N CYS A 111 -1.07 -20.37 -1.83
CA CYS A 111 -1.89 -19.69 -2.84
C CYS A 111 -1.70 -18.17 -2.73
N ASN A 112 -1.65 -17.51 -3.89
CA ASN A 112 -1.66 -16.06 -3.93
C ASN A 112 -3.12 -15.59 -3.88
N THR A 113 -3.47 -14.81 -2.86
CA THR A 113 -4.81 -14.28 -2.63
C THR A 113 -4.76 -12.76 -2.77
N LEU A 114 -5.71 -12.19 -3.53
CA LEU A 114 -5.86 -10.74 -3.60
C LEU A 114 -6.66 -10.27 -2.39
N ILE A 115 -6.08 -9.38 -1.59
CA ILE A 115 -6.75 -8.71 -0.47
C ILE A 115 -7.00 -7.26 -0.85
N ALA A 116 -8.18 -6.76 -0.48
CA ALA A 116 -8.53 -5.35 -0.57
C ALA A 116 -8.79 -4.79 0.83
N PHE A 117 -8.32 -3.57 1.08
CA PHE A 117 -8.71 -2.75 2.21
C PHE A 117 -9.53 -1.56 1.74
N ASP A 118 -10.78 -1.51 2.19
CA ASP A 118 -11.71 -0.43 1.87
C ASP A 118 -11.56 0.69 2.89
N PHE A 119 -11.22 1.90 2.43
CA PHE A 119 -10.99 3.04 3.33
C PHE A 119 -12.27 3.61 3.96
N THR A 120 -13.43 3.35 3.36
CA THR A 120 -14.72 3.88 3.82
C THR A 120 -15.22 3.07 5.02
N SER A 121 -15.16 1.75 4.90
CA SER A 121 -15.61 0.79 5.91
C SER A 121 -14.50 0.34 6.85
N GLU A 122 -13.24 0.60 6.50
CA GLU A 122 -12.03 0.19 7.22
C GLU A 122 -11.93 -1.32 7.43
N LYS A 123 -12.36 -2.08 6.42
CA LYS A 123 -12.38 -3.55 6.45
C LYS A 123 -11.51 -4.14 5.36
N PHE A 124 -10.88 -5.25 5.71
CA PHE A 124 -10.21 -6.12 4.75
C PHE A 124 -11.22 -7.12 4.18
N ARG A 125 -11.06 -7.44 2.90
CA ARG A 125 -11.79 -8.51 2.23
C ARG A 125 -10.87 -9.26 1.28
N GLU A 126 -11.08 -10.57 1.17
CA GLU A 126 -10.58 -11.32 0.03
C GLU A 126 -11.37 -10.91 -1.21
N VAL A 127 -10.66 -10.58 -2.28
CA VAL A 127 -11.27 -10.34 -3.58
C VAL A 127 -11.38 -11.70 -4.27
N GLY A 128 -12.60 -12.23 -4.28
CA GLY A 128 -12.89 -13.51 -4.91
C GLY A 128 -12.62 -13.46 -6.41
N ARG A 129 -12.28 -14.61 -6.99
CA ARG A 129 -12.06 -14.73 -8.44
C ARG A 129 -13.31 -14.37 -9.28
N GLU A 130 -14.49 -14.41 -8.66
CA GLU A 130 -15.80 -14.06 -9.23
C GLU A 130 -15.93 -12.56 -9.58
N ASP A 131 -15.15 -11.67 -8.94
CA ASP A 131 -15.17 -10.22 -9.22
C ASP A 131 -14.43 -9.86 -10.54
N TYR A 132 -13.73 -10.81 -11.16
CA TYR A 132 -13.01 -10.60 -12.44
C TYR A 132 -13.83 -10.97 -13.66
N ASN A 133 -15.17 -10.92 -13.58
CA ASN A 133 -15.97 -11.39 -14.69
C ASN A 133 -15.72 -10.52 -15.96
N LEU A 134 -14.84 -11.03 -16.84
CA LEU A 134 -14.48 -10.46 -18.14
C LEU A 134 -15.57 -10.71 -19.20
N ASP A 135 -16.74 -11.23 -18.80
CA ASP A 135 -17.91 -11.45 -19.64
C ASP A 135 -18.43 -10.19 -20.35
N GLY A 136 -17.92 -8.99 -20.01
CA GLY A 136 -18.23 -7.73 -20.69
C GLY A 136 -17.34 -7.35 -21.88
N LEU A 137 -16.27 -8.10 -22.20
CA LEU A 137 -15.32 -7.72 -23.27
C LEU A 137 -15.32 -8.62 -24.52
N VAL A 138 -16.31 -9.50 -24.68
CA VAL A 138 -16.60 -10.11 -25.99
C VAL A 138 -17.78 -9.37 -26.61
N SER A 139 -17.52 -8.17 -27.13
CA SER A 139 -18.38 -7.61 -28.19
C SER A 139 -18.01 -8.32 -29.49
N THR A 140 -18.98 -9.05 -30.05
CA THR A 140 -18.99 -9.50 -31.45
C THR A 140 -18.78 -8.32 -32.40
N PRO A 141 -18.16 -8.57 -33.56
CA PRO A 141 -18.96 -8.92 -34.73
C PRO A 141 -18.73 -10.35 -35.22
#